data_AF-A0A6G7YFR4-F1
#
_entry.id   AF-A0A6G7YFR4-F1
#
_cell.length_a   1.000
_cell.length_b   1.000
_cell.length_c   1.000
_cell.angle_alpha   90.00
_cell.angle_beta   90.00
_cell.angle_gamma   90.00
#
_symmetry.space_group_name_H-M   'P 1'
#
loop_
_entity.id
_entity.type
_entity.pdbx_description
1 polymer ?
#
loop_
_entity_poly.entity_id
_entity_poly.type
_entity_poly.pdbx_seq_one_letter_code
_entity_poly.pdbx_strand_id
1 'polypeptide(L)'
;MSPRLVLHVGVMKSGTSFVQSRLFANKRLLLEERGILVPGLNWLSQVMAARDVLGSGDAQWAKMAGKVHAHEGTSVISMEYLGPARPVVVRRVLDTFPDHQVDVVVTARDLNRSIAAMWQETVQNGRTWTFADYLAGIEEWRPGHRDESRDAPESGRTFWRQQNLVRIARTWGEEVGAPVTLVTVPPPGAPRELLWERFCSVLGTSPDGFAPARLDNESVGAASTLVIRRLNELLDEAGLPFPEGTDLRKGVLAKQVLAARKSVEPSTGLPVAPWVRDHADHMVTALQDLDVALVGAWNDLTPVDVPGVDPATIDASLVADAAIAGLAGLLAEQIRTDG
;
A
#
# COMPACT_ATOMS: atom_id res chain seq x y z
N MET A 1 -29.41 -11.15 -12.08
CA MET A 1 -27.94 -11.34 -12.06
C MET A 1 -27.51 -11.21 -10.61
N SER A 2 -26.56 -12.01 -10.13
CA SER A 2 -26.05 -11.87 -8.76
C SER A 2 -25.35 -10.52 -8.58
N PRO A 3 -25.51 -9.83 -7.44
CA PRO A 3 -24.76 -8.63 -7.15
C PRO A 3 -23.24 -8.90 -7.21
N ARG A 4 -22.47 -7.90 -7.64
CA ARG A 4 -21.04 -8.05 -7.88
C ARG A 4 -20.26 -7.28 -6.82
N LEU A 5 -19.26 -7.91 -6.20
CA LEU A 5 -18.33 -7.25 -5.30
C LEU A 5 -16.93 -7.28 -5.89
N VAL A 6 -16.39 -6.10 -6.22
CA VAL A 6 -14.97 -5.93 -6.55
C VAL A 6 -14.21 -5.71 -5.25
N LEU A 7 -13.40 -6.69 -4.87
CA LEU A 7 -12.57 -6.64 -3.67
C LEU A 7 -11.12 -6.36 -4.06
N HIS A 8 -10.71 -5.09 -4.01
CA HIS A 8 -9.34 -4.67 -4.29
C HIS A 8 -8.48 -4.79 -3.02
N VAL A 9 -7.57 -5.76 -3.01
CA VAL A 9 -6.82 -6.20 -1.81
C VAL A 9 -5.36 -5.74 -1.78
N GLY A 10 -4.98 -4.75 -2.59
CA GLY A 10 -3.62 -4.20 -2.59
C GLY A 10 -2.79 -4.66 -3.78
N VAL A 11 -1.45 -4.71 -3.73
CA VAL A 11 -0.60 -4.68 -2.51
C VAL A 11 -0.31 -3.27 -1.99
N MET A 12 0.36 -3.17 -0.84
CA MET A 12 0.78 -1.85 -0.33
C MET A 12 1.75 -1.19 -1.32
N LYS A 13 1.63 0.13 -1.50
CA LYS A 13 2.52 0.95 -2.36
C LYS A 13 2.46 0.63 -3.86
N SER A 14 1.42 -0.08 -4.32
CA SER A 14 1.07 -0.29 -5.74
C SER A 14 -0.07 0.63 -6.21
N GLY A 15 -0.06 1.90 -5.80
CA GLY A 15 -1.07 2.88 -6.27
C GLY A 15 -2.44 2.77 -5.60
N THR A 16 -2.56 1.98 -4.53
CA THR A 16 -3.81 1.81 -3.75
C THR A 16 -4.40 3.13 -3.30
N SER A 17 -3.58 4.02 -2.74
CA SER A 17 -4.04 5.32 -2.29
C SER A 17 -4.54 6.22 -3.42
N PHE A 18 -3.98 6.10 -4.63
CA PHE A 18 -4.49 6.81 -5.80
C PHE A 18 -5.88 6.31 -6.20
N VAL A 19 -6.06 4.99 -6.31
CA VAL A 19 -7.35 4.36 -6.62
C VAL A 19 -8.39 4.71 -5.55
N GLN A 20 -8.04 4.59 -4.27
CA GLN A 20 -8.91 4.93 -3.15
C GLN A 20 -9.32 6.41 -3.17
N SER A 21 -8.36 7.33 -3.42
CA SER A 21 -8.67 8.76 -3.55
C SER A 21 -9.65 9.02 -4.70
N ARG A 22 -9.49 8.37 -5.86
CA ARG A 22 -10.43 8.48 -6.98
C ARG A 22 -11.81 7.96 -6.62
N LEU A 23 -11.90 6.77 -6.01
CA LEU A 23 -13.16 6.15 -5.60
C LEU A 23 -13.94 7.05 -4.63
N PHE A 24 -13.29 7.56 -3.59
CA PHE A 24 -13.97 8.39 -2.59
C PHE A 24 -14.28 9.80 -3.08
N ALA A 25 -13.43 10.40 -3.92
CA ALA A 25 -13.72 11.69 -4.54
C ALA A 25 -14.95 11.63 -5.47
N ASN A 26 -15.20 10.47 -6.08
CA ASN A 26 -16.23 10.28 -7.10
C ASN A 26 -17.39 9.38 -6.65
N LYS A 27 -17.48 9.05 -5.35
CA LYS A 27 -18.45 8.08 -4.82
C LYS A 27 -19.90 8.39 -5.23
N ARG A 28 -20.30 9.66 -5.20
CA ARG A 28 -21.67 10.08 -5.55
C ARG A 28 -21.97 9.80 -7.02
N LEU A 29 -21.08 10.22 -7.93
CA LEU A 29 -21.20 9.98 -9.37
C LEU A 29 -21.18 8.48 -9.69
N LEU A 30 -20.27 7.72 -9.05
CA LEU A 30 -20.20 6.27 -9.19
C LEU A 30 -21.53 5.60 -8.84
N LEU A 31 -22.17 6.01 -7.76
CA LEU A 31 -23.44 5.43 -7.34
C LEU A 31 -24.59 5.88 -8.24
N GLU A 32 -24.76 7.18 -8.44
CA GLU A 32 -25.93 7.76 -9.13
C GLU A 32 -25.92 7.50 -10.64
N GLU A 33 -24.76 7.58 -11.30
CA GLU A 33 -24.67 7.48 -12.75
C GLU A 33 -24.08 6.18 -13.27
N ARG A 34 -23.32 5.45 -12.45
CA ARG A 34 -22.65 4.21 -12.85
C ARG A 34 -23.18 2.98 -12.12
N GLY A 35 -24.06 3.13 -11.14
CA GLY A 35 -24.59 2.02 -10.33
C GLY A 35 -23.50 1.30 -9.51
N ILE A 36 -22.38 1.97 -9.23
CA ILE A 36 -21.24 1.42 -8.49
C ILE A 36 -21.22 2.00 -7.08
N LEU A 37 -21.42 1.15 -6.07
CA LEU A 37 -21.33 1.53 -4.68
C LEU A 37 -19.89 1.51 -4.16
N VAL A 38 -19.43 2.62 -3.62
CA VAL A 38 -18.25 2.67 -2.73
C VAL A 38 -18.75 2.76 -1.28
N PRO A 39 -18.79 1.66 -0.51
CA PRO A 39 -19.38 1.66 0.83
C PRO A 39 -18.44 2.35 1.84
N GLY A 40 -19.05 2.90 2.91
CA GLY A 40 -18.36 3.74 3.90
C GLY A 40 -18.55 5.24 3.69
N LEU A 41 -18.43 6.07 4.73
CA LEU A 41 -18.58 7.52 4.60
C LEU A 41 -17.37 8.14 3.88
N ASN A 42 -16.20 7.63 4.21
CA ASN A 42 -14.89 8.05 3.72
C ASN A 42 -13.94 6.84 3.75
N TRP A 43 -12.71 7.04 3.29
CA TRP A 43 -11.68 6.00 3.27
C TRP A 43 -11.45 5.35 4.64
N LEU A 44 -11.47 6.14 5.72
CA LEU A 44 -11.29 5.64 7.09
C LEU A 44 -12.37 4.60 7.48
N SER A 45 -13.57 4.68 6.91
CA SER A 45 -14.61 3.66 7.13
C SER A 45 -14.17 2.28 6.64
N GLN A 46 -13.50 2.20 5.49
CA GLN A 46 -12.96 0.94 4.97
C GLN A 46 -11.73 0.49 5.75
N VAL A 47 -10.90 1.42 6.25
CA VAL A 47 -9.75 1.09 7.12
C VAL A 47 -10.23 0.39 8.39
N MET A 48 -11.24 0.96 9.04
CA MET A 48 -11.80 0.40 10.28
C MET A 48 -12.40 -0.98 10.04
N ALA A 49 -13.22 -1.15 8.99
CA ALA A 49 -13.81 -2.43 8.62
C ALA A 49 -12.75 -3.51 8.31
N ALA A 50 -11.72 -3.17 7.53
CA ALA A 50 -10.64 -4.09 7.20
C ALA A 50 -9.83 -4.50 8.45
N ARG A 51 -9.50 -3.54 9.33
CA ARG A 51 -8.81 -3.84 10.60
C ARG A 51 -9.64 -4.73 11.52
N ASP A 52 -10.94 -4.47 11.59
CA ASP A 52 -11.89 -5.25 12.39
C ASP A 52 -11.91 -6.72 11.95
N VAL A 53 -12.16 -6.98 10.66
CA VAL A 53 -12.16 -8.36 10.13
C VAL A 53 -10.78 -9.00 10.15
N LEU A 54 -9.67 -8.26 10.14
CA LEU A 54 -8.34 -8.83 10.33
C LEU A 54 -8.07 -9.20 11.80
N GLY A 55 -8.59 -8.41 12.75
CA GLY A 55 -8.47 -8.60 14.19
C GLY A 55 -9.45 -9.58 14.80
N SER A 56 -10.31 -10.22 13.99
CA SER A 56 -11.43 -11.08 14.43
C SER A 56 -12.59 -10.37 15.10
N GLY A 57 -12.67 -9.05 14.95
CA GLY A 57 -13.91 -8.33 15.18
C GLY A 57 -14.85 -8.44 13.97
N ASP A 58 -16.09 -8.00 14.18
CA ASP A 58 -17.16 -8.12 13.18
C ASP A 58 -18.00 -6.85 13.04
N ALA A 59 -18.09 -5.99 14.06
CA ALA A 59 -19.05 -4.88 14.07
C ALA A 59 -18.88 -3.86 12.93
N GLN A 60 -17.65 -3.43 12.64
CA GLN A 60 -17.38 -2.48 11.57
C GLN A 60 -17.41 -3.17 10.20
N TRP A 61 -16.96 -4.42 10.15
CA TRP A 61 -17.04 -5.24 8.94
C TRP A 61 -18.48 -5.53 8.52
N ALA A 62 -19.32 -6.03 9.43
CA ALA A 62 -20.74 -6.28 9.22
C ALA A 62 -21.50 -5.01 8.81
N LYS A 63 -21.18 -3.84 9.39
CA LYS A 63 -21.76 -2.55 8.96
C LYS A 63 -21.37 -2.19 7.52
N MET A 64 -20.15 -2.53 7.09
CA MET A 64 -19.73 -2.34 5.71
C MET A 64 -20.45 -3.32 4.79
N ALA A 65 -20.50 -4.59 5.17
CA ALA A 65 -21.14 -5.67 4.43
C ALA A 65 -22.64 -5.42 4.22
N GLY A 66 -23.35 -4.95 5.25
CA GLY A 66 -24.78 -4.62 5.14
C GLY A 66 -25.08 -3.56 4.08
N LYS A 67 -24.15 -2.63 3.80
CA LYS A 67 -24.30 -1.68 2.69
C LYS A 67 -24.13 -2.33 1.33
N VAL A 68 -23.21 -3.28 1.22
CA VAL A 68 -22.98 -4.06 0.00
C VAL A 68 -24.20 -4.95 -0.28
N HIS A 69 -24.72 -5.64 0.73
CA HIS A 69 -25.92 -6.49 0.61
C HIS A 69 -27.18 -5.71 0.21
N ALA A 70 -27.28 -4.44 0.61
CA ALA A 70 -28.40 -3.59 0.26
C ALA A 70 -28.32 -3.00 -1.16
N HIS A 71 -27.25 -3.27 -1.91
CA HIS A 71 -27.03 -2.73 -3.26
C HIS A 71 -27.07 -3.83 -4.30
N GLU A 72 -27.95 -3.71 -5.28
CA GLU A 72 -28.13 -4.73 -6.33
C GLU A 72 -27.05 -4.66 -7.43
N GLY A 73 -26.34 -3.53 -7.54
CA GLY A 73 -25.32 -3.29 -8.56
C GLY A 73 -23.92 -3.76 -8.16
N THR A 74 -22.89 -3.18 -8.78
CA THR A 74 -21.50 -3.45 -8.40
C THR A 74 -21.14 -2.68 -7.14
N SER A 75 -20.51 -3.32 -6.17
CA SER A 75 -19.88 -2.68 -5.01
C SER A 75 -18.37 -2.80 -5.09
N VAL A 76 -17.62 -1.84 -4.56
CA VAL A 76 -16.15 -1.90 -4.49
C VAL A 76 -15.60 -1.60 -3.10
N ILE A 77 -14.90 -2.57 -2.52
CA ILE A 77 -14.10 -2.39 -1.30
C ILE A 77 -12.63 -2.41 -1.71
N SER A 78 -11.88 -1.36 -1.35
CA SER A 78 -10.50 -1.18 -1.78
C SER A 78 -9.60 -0.98 -0.57
N MET A 79 -9.05 -2.07 -0.02
CA MET A 79 -8.21 -2.08 1.16
C MET A 79 -7.07 -3.09 1.08
N GLU A 80 -5.85 -2.57 1.00
CA GLU A 80 -4.63 -3.35 0.83
C GLU A 80 -4.19 -4.17 2.05
N TYR A 81 -4.75 -3.87 3.23
CA TYR A 81 -4.50 -4.66 4.43
C TYR A 81 -5.06 -6.08 4.31
N LEU A 82 -6.04 -6.30 3.42
CA LEU A 82 -6.62 -7.61 3.15
C LEU A 82 -5.68 -8.50 2.33
N GLY A 83 -4.81 -7.94 1.49
CA GLY A 83 -3.88 -8.71 0.64
C GLY A 83 -3.12 -9.80 1.38
N PRO A 84 -2.38 -9.50 2.46
CA PRO A 84 -1.59 -10.49 3.19
C PRO A 84 -2.39 -11.43 4.10
N ALA A 85 -3.73 -11.37 4.07
CA ALA A 85 -4.60 -12.15 4.94
C ALA A 85 -4.31 -13.66 4.84
N ARG A 86 -4.51 -14.36 5.95
CA ARG A 86 -4.38 -15.82 6.00
C ARG A 86 -5.62 -16.47 5.38
N PRO A 87 -5.52 -17.68 4.81
CA PRO A 87 -6.65 -18.45 4.26
C PRO A 87 -7.93 -18.40 5.10
N VAL A 88 -7.81 -18.64 6.42
CA VAL A 88 -8.95 -18.58 7.36
C VAL A 88 -9.65 -17.21 7.41
N VAL A 89 -8.90 -16.12 7.28
CA VAL A 89 -9.47 -14.76 7.27
C VAL A 89 -10.04 -14.42 5.90
N VAL A 90 -9.42 -14.89 4.82
CA VAL A 90 -9.96 -14.77 3.45
C VAL A 90 -11.33 -15.44 3.37
N ARG A 91 -11.46 -16.68 3.86
CA ARG A 91 -12.76 -17.37 3.93
C ARG A 91 -13.79 -16.57 4.73
N ARG A 92 -13.43 -16.07 5.91
CA ARG A 92 -14.35 -15.21 6.70
C ARG A 92 -14.83 -13.99 5.92
N VAL A 93 -13.95 -13.34 5.15
CA VAL A 93 -14.31 -12.21 4.28
C VAL A 93 -15.27 -12.65 3.17
N LEU A 94 -15.01 -13.79 2.53
CA LEU A 94 -15.84 -14.33 1.44
C LEU A 94 -17.20 -14.85 1.93
N ASP A 95 -17.23 -15.55 3.06
CA ASP A 95 -18.43 -16.07 3.74
C ASP A 95 -19.40 -14.96 4.14
N THR A 96 -18.91 -13.71 4.22
CA THR A 96 -19.77 -12.53 4.44
C THR A 96 -20.67 -12.26 3.24
N PHE A 97 -20.29 -12.67 2.02
CA PHE A 97 -20.96 -12.33 0.76
C PHE A 97 -21.38 -13.56 -0.06
N PRO A 98 -22.16 -14.51 0.50
CA PRO A 98 -22.45 -15.79 -0.14
C PRO A 98 -23.23 -15.68 -1.46
N ASP A 99 -24.02 -14.61 -1.61
CA ASP A 99 -24.84 -14.36 -2.81
C ASP A 99 -24.16 -13.46 -3.85
N HIS A 100 -22.92 -13.04 -3.61
CA HIS A 100 -22.20 -12.12 -4.49
C HIS A 100 -21.21 -12.86 -5.39
N GLN A 101 -21.09 -12.40 -6.63
CA GLN A 101 -19.90 -12.69 -7.43
C GLN A 101 -18.76 -11.80 -6.92
N VAL A 102 -17.77 -12.40 -6.27
CA VAL A 102 -16.61 -11.68 -5.73
C VAL A 102 -15.45 -11.73 -6.72
N ASP A 103 -15.09 -10.57 -7.28
CA ASP A 103 -13.91 -10.41 -8.11
C ASP A 103 -12.76 -9.85 -7.27
N VAL A 104 -11.72 -10.64 -7.04
CA VAL A 104 -10.55 -10.20 -6.28
C VAL A 104 -9.57 -9.49 -7.21
N VAL A 105 -9.18 -8.27 -6.83
CA VAL A 105 -8.29 -7.41 -7.61
C VAL A 105 -7.02 -7.15 -6.82
N VAL A 106 -5.88 -7.33 -7.48
CA VAL A 106 -4.54 -7.04 -6.94
C VAL A 106 -3.87 -6.02 -7.86
N THR A 107 -3.63 -4.81 -7.39
CA THR A 107 -2.68 -3.89 -8.02
C THR A 107 -1.23 -4.31 -7.77
N ALA A 108 -0.40 -4.21 -8.80
CA ALA A 108 1.00 -4.63 -8.77
C ALA A 108 1.92 -3.58 -9.38
N ARG A 109 3.03 -3.29 -8.71
CA ARG A 109 4.09 -2.39 -9.16
C ARG A 109 5.38 -3.18 -9.25
N ASP A 110 6.28 -2.83 -10.18
CA ASP A 110 7.59 -3.49 -10.23
C ASP A 110 8.28 -3.47 -8.87
N LEU A 111 9.07 -4.52 -8.66
CA LEU A 111 9.62 -4.85 -7.36
C LEU A 111 10.56 -3.75 -6.82
N ASN A 112 11.39 -3.15 -7.68
CA ASN A 112 12.41 -2.19 -7.23
C ASN A 112 11.78 -0.90 -6.71
N ARG A 113 10.78 -0.35 -7.44
CA ARG A 113 10.02 0.80 -6.94
C ARG A 113 9.23 0.46 -5.66
N SER A 114 8.77 -0.78 -5.50
CA SER A 114 8.07 -1.24 -4.30
C SER A 114 9.02 -1.35 -3.08
N ILE A 115 10.24 -1.87 -3.25
CA ILE A 115 11.28 -1.94 -2.20
C ILE A 115 11.56 -0.55 -1.63
N ALA A 116 11.91 0.42 -2.48
CA ALA A 116 12.24 1.78 -2.03
C ALA A 116 11.06 2.46 -1.32
N ALA A 117 9.84 2.34 -1.87
CA ALA A 117 8.65 2.93 -1.27
C ALA A 117 8.25 2.29 0.06
N MET A 118 8.45 0.97 0.19
CA MET A 118 8.13 0.22 1.40
C MET A 118 9.08 0.52 2.55
N TRP A 119 10.38 0.78 2.30
CA TRP A 119 11.30 1.18 3.35
C TRP A 119 10.81 2.43 4.09
N GLN A 120 10.51 3.51 3.36
CA GLN A 120 9.99 4.75 3.95
C GLN A 120 8.68 4.53 4.69
N GLU A 121 7.79 3.68 4.16
CA GLU A 121 6.54 3.32 4.83
C GLU A 121 6.81 2.59 6.15
N THR A 122 7.77 1.67 6.19
CA THR A 122 8.13 0.95 7.42
C THR A 122 8.72 1.89 8.47
N VAL A 123 9.57 2.83 8.07
CA VAL A 123 10.12 3.87 8.97
C VAL A 123 9.01 4.75 9.53
N GLN A 124 8.06 5.19 8.71
CA GLN A 124 6.89 5.95 9.18
C GLN A 124 5.95 5.13 10.10
N ASN A 125 6.05 3.80 10.06
CA ASN A 125 5.33 2.87 10.94
C ASN A 125 6.23 2.34 12.07
N GLY A 126 7.22 3.13 12.49
CA GLY A 126 8.00 2.87 13.70
C GLY A 126 9.25 2.02 13.52
N ARG A 127 9.56 1.53 12.31
CA ARG A 127 10.78 0.73 12.12
C ARG A 127 12.04 1.59 12.16
N THR A 128 13.12 0.99 12.64
CA THR A 128 14.42 1.64 12.86
C THR A 128 15.50 1.18 11.88
N TRP A 129 15.21 0.18 11.04
CA TRP A 129 16.16 -0.41 10.09
C TRP A 129 16.79 0.64 9.17
N THR A 130 18.11 0.60 9.06
CA THR A 130 18.80 1.36 8.00
C THR A 130 18.36 0.84 6.63
N PHE A 131 18.59 1.63 5.58
CA PHE A 131 18.25 1.18 4.23
C PHE A 131 19.06 -0.06 3.82
N ALA A 132 20.33 -0.12 4.21
CA ALA A 132 21.19 -1.28 3.97
C ALA A 132 20.69 -2.54 4.68
N ASP A 133 20.36 -2.47 5.97
CA ASP A 133 19.84 -3.62 6.74
C ASP A 133 18.50 -4.11 6.17
N TYR A 134 17.69 -3.17 5.70
CA TYR A 134 16.41 -3.47 5.06
C TYR A 134 16.62 -4.24 3.75
N LEU A 135 17.50 -3.78 2.87
CA LEU A 135 17.82 -4.44 1.60
C LEU A 135 18.41 -5.84 1.82
N ALA A 136 19.40 -5.95 2.72
CA ALA A 136 20.04 -7.22 3.04
C ALA A 136 19.03 -8.25 3.56
N GLY A 137 18.16 -7.86 4.49
CA GLY A 137 17.16 -8.79 5.03
C GLY A 137 16.08 -9.19 4.02
N ILE A 138 15.72 -8.32 3.06
CA ILE A 138 14.81 -8.67 1.96
C ILE A 138 15.44 -9.69 1.03
N GLU A 139 16.68 -9.45 0.62
CA GLU A 139 17.41 -10.36 -0.26
C GLU A 139 17.60 -11.73 0.41
N GLU A 140 18.05 -11.75 1.67
CA GLU A 140 18.23 -12.97 2.45
C GLU A 140 16.94 -13.78 2.62
N TRP A 141 15.80 -13.10 2.86
CA TRP A 141 14.51 -13.77 3.08
C TRP A 141 13.65 -13.93 1.81
N ARG A 142 14.26 -13.80 0.63
CA ARG A 142 13.55 -13.85 -0.66
C ARG A 142 12.83 -15.19 -0.87
N PRO A 143 11.54 -15.19 -1.27
CA PRO A 143 10.81 -16.42 -1.58
C PRO A 143 11.54 -17.27 -2.63
N GLY A 144 11.64 -18.57 -2.38
CA GLY A 144 12.35 -19.53 -3.24
C GLY A 144 13.86 -19.63 -2.98
N HIS A 145 14.46 -18.74 -2.18
CA HIS A 145 15.91 -18.72 -1.93
C HIS A 145 16.30 -18.62 -0.44
N ARG A 146 15.31 -18.44 0.44
CA ARG A 146 15.53 -18.36 1.89
C ARG A 146 15.89 -19.71 2.49
N ASP A 147 16.75 -19.69 3.51
CA ASP A 147 17.04 -20.84 4.35
C ASP A 147 15.99 -20.93 5.48
N GLU A 148 15.10 -21.92 5.42
CA GLU A 148 14.05 -22.09 6.41
C GLU A 148 14.55 -22.59 7.78
N SER A 149 15.83 -23.00 7.88
CA SER A 149 16.46 -23.34 9.16
C SER A 149 16.94 -22.12 9.95
N ARG A 150 17.00 -20.94 9.32
CA ARG A 150 17.48 -19.71 9.93
C ARG A 150 16.33 -18.80 10.36
N ASP A 151 16.58 -18.02 11.40
CA ASP A 151 15.65 -16.99 11.84
C ASP A 151 15.48 -15.92 10.76
N ALA A 152 14.23 -15.68 10.39
CA ALA A 152 13.90 -14.70 9.35
C ALA A 152 14.27 -13.28 9.80
N PRO A 153 15.10 -12.54 9.03
CA PRO A 153 15.29 -11.11 9.24
C PRO A 153 13.94 -10.40 9.29
N GLU A 154 13.71 -9.56 10.29
CA GLU A 154 12.39 -8.93 10.47
C GLU A 154 12.00 -8.05 9.26
N SER A 155 12.98 -7.35 8.67
CA SER A 155 12.80 -6.56 7.45
C SER A 155 12.31 -7.42 6.28
N GLY A 156 12.98 -8.54 6.02
CA GLY A 156 12.61 -9.50 4.99
C GLY A 156 11.24 -10.14 5.23
N ARG A 157 10.99 -10.65 6.45
CA ARG A 157 9.69 -11.21 6.83
C ARG A 157 8.56 -10.19 6.65
N THR A 158 8.79 -8.94 7.06
CA THR A 158 7.79 -7.86 6.97
C THR A 158 7.48 -7.51 5.52
N PHE A 159 8.51 -7.31 4.70
CA PHE A 159 8.36 -6.96 3.30
C PHE A 159 7.66 -8.06 2.51
N TRP A 160 8.16 -9.30 2.56
CA TRP A 160 7.61 -10.40 1.77
C TRP A 160 6.22 -10.83 2.21
N ARG A 161 5.85 -10.62 3.48
CA ARG A 161 4.46 -10.78 3.92
C ARG A 161 3.52 -9.87 3.13
N GLN A 162 3.92 -8.63 2.85
CA GLN A 162 3.10 -7.59 2.25
C GLN A 162 3.23 -7.50 0.73
N GLN A 163 4.34 -7.96 0.15
CA GLN A 163 4.71 -7.72 -1.25
C GLN A 163 4.83 -9.00 -2.10
N ASN A 164 4.71 -10.19 -1.51
CA ASN A 164 4.73 -11.44 -2.28
C ASN A 164 3.43 -11.60 -3.07
N LEU A 165 3.41 -11.06 -4.30
CA LEU A 165 2.26 -11.09 -5.21
C LEU A 165 1.80 -12.52 -5.52
N VAL A 166 2.72 -13.45 -5.74
CA VAL A 166 2.40 -14.86 -6.04
C VAL A 166 1.65 -15.50 -4.89
N ARG A 167 2.10 -15.31 -3.64
CA ARG A 167 1.42 -15.82 -2.45
C ARG A 167 0.02 -15.21 -2.32
N ILE A 168 -0.10 -13.90 -2.50
CA ILE A 168 -1.38 -13.18 -2.36
C ILE A 168 -2.36 -13.65 -3.43
N ALA A 169 -1.94 -13.66 -4.70
CA ALA A 169 -2.76 -14.12 -5.82
C ALA A 169 -3.22 -15.57 -5.65
N ARG A 170 -2.30 -16.47 -5.26
CA ARG A 170 -2.61 -17.87 -4.98
C ARG A 170 -3.64 -18.01 -3.87
N THR A 171 -3.39 -17.43 -2.69
CA THR A 171 -4.29 -17.55 -1.54
C THR A 171 -5.68 -17.01 -1.86
N TRP A 172 -5.79 -15.83 -2.45
CA TRP A 172 -7.10 -15.29 -2.80
C TRP A 172 -7.79 -16.08 -3.92
N GLY A 173 -7.04 -16.52 -4.94
CA GLY A 173 -7.57 -17.29 -6.06
C GLY A 173 -8.08 -18.66 -5.65
N GLU A 174 -7.35 -19.37 -4.79
CA GLU A 174 -7.74 -20.67 -4.24
C GLU A 174 -9.01 -20.56 -3.40
N GLU A 175 -9.11 -19.54 -2.53
CA GLU A 175 -10.26 -19.39 -1.62
C GLU A 175 -11.52 -18.87 -2.32
N VAL A 176 -11.39 -18.00 -3.33
CA VAL A 176 -12.53 -17.56 -4.14
C VAL A 176 -12.94 -18.59 -5.21
N GLY A 177 -12.04 -19.54 -5.53
CA GLY A 177 -12.26 -20.56 -6.55
C GLY A 177 -12.20 -20.03 -7.99
N ALA A 178 -11.55 -18.87 -8.21
CA ALA A 178 -11.40 -18.24 -9.51
C ALA A 178 -10.08 -17.43 -9.58
N PRO A 179 -9.51 -17.22 -10.78
CA PRO A 179 -8.32 -16.40 -10.92
C PRO A 179 -8.53 -14.96 -10.45
N VAL A 180 -7.52 -14.40 -9.78
CA VAL A 180 -7.54 -12.99 -9.39
C VAL A 180 -7.25 -12.10 -10.61
N THR A 181 -7.72 -10.85 -10.57
CA THR A 181 -7.36 -9.84 -11.56
C THR A 181 -6.16 -9.02 -11.09
N LEU A 182 -5.04 -9.10 -11.80
CA LEU A 182 -3.84 -8.31 -11.59
C LEU A 182 -3.89 -7.00 -12.39
N VAL A 183 -3.89 -5.86 -11.72
CA VAL A 183 -3.85 -4.52 -12.33
C VAL A 183 -2.46 -3.92 -12.18
N THR A 184 -1.72 -3.75 -13.27
CA THR A 184 -0.36 -3.23 -13.19
C THR A 184 -0.34 -1.70 -13.01
N VAL A 185 0.55 -1.21 -12.17
CA VAL A 185 0.88 0.21 -12.02
C VAL A 185 1.81 0.60 -13.16
N PRO A 186 1.45 1.63 -13.95
CA PRO A 186 2.26 2.04 -15.09
C PRO A 186 3.72 2.38 -14.74
N PRO A 187 4.67 2.19 -15.68
CA PRO A 187 6.07 2.56 -15.48
C PRO A 187 6.22 4.09 -15.34
N PRO A 188 7.37 4.58 -14.84
CA PRO A 188 7.65 6.01 -14.81
C PRO A 188 7.51 6.65 -16.21
N GLY A 189 6.91 7.84 -16.28
CA GLY A 189 6.68 8.55 -17.54
C GLY A 189 5.39 8.16 -18.29
N ALA A 190 4.70 7.09 -17.86
CA ALA A 190 3.39 6.75 -18.41
C ALA A 190 2.30 7.80 -18.07
N PRO A 191 1.18 7.84 -18.81
CA PRO A 191 0.08 8.75 -18.53
C PRO A 191 -0.43 8.63 -17.10
N ARG A 192 -0.66 9.77 -16.45
CA ARG A 192 -1.05 9.85 -15.03
C ARG A 192 -2.36 9.12 -14.72
N GLU A 193 -3.30 9.13 -15.66
CA GLU A 193 -4.62 8.53 -15.48
C GLU A 193 -4.69 7.05 -15.88
N LEU A 194 -3.62 6.48 -16.45
CA LEU A 194 -3.64 5.11 -16.98
C LEU A 194 -3.96 4.05 -15.91
N LEU A 195 -3.49 4.24 -14.67
CA LEU A 195 -3.88 3.35 -13.56
C LEU A 195 -5.38 3.44 -13.27
N TRP A 196 -5.98 4.62 -13.37
CA TRP A 196 -7.42 4.80 -13.17
C TRP A 196 -8.21 4.17 -14.32
N GLU A 197 -7.77 4.36 -15.56
CA GLU A 197 -8.35 3.72 -16.75
C GLU A 197 -8.39 2.20 -16.62
N ARG A 198 -7.26 1.60 -16.22
CA ARG A 198 -7.14 0.16 -15.93
C ARG A 198 -8.07 -0.28 -14.79
N PHE A 199 -8.21 0.52 -13.73
CA PHE A 199 -9.11 0.17 -12.64
C PHE A 199 -10.58 0.29 -13.05
N CYS A 200 -10.93 1.30 -13.85
CA CYS A 200 -12.27 1.47 -14.41
C CYS A 200 -12.68 0.31 -15.32
N SER A 201 -11.76 -0.26 -16.10
CA SER A 201 -12.07 -1.44 -16.91
C SER A 201 -12.44 -2.64 -16.05
N VAL A 202 -11.80 -2.82 -14.89
CA VAL A 202 -12.20 -3.86 -13.91
C VAL A 202 -13.58 -3.59 -13.35
N LEU A 203 -13.89 -2.33 -13.04
CA LEU A 203 -15.23 -1.93 -12.57
C LEU A 203 -16.31 -2.04 -13.67
N GLY A 204 -15.93 -2.20 -14.94
CA GLY A 204 -16.85 -2.22 -16.07
C GLY A 204 -17.47 -0.86 -16.38
N THR A 205 -16.73 0.25 -16.16
CA THR A 205 -17.21 1.62 -16.40
C THR A 205 -16.20 2.43 -17.24
N SER A 206 -16.69 3.46 -17.92
CA SER A 206 -15.81 4.46 -18.58
C SER A 206 -15.00 5.23 -17.53
N PRO A 207 -13.72 5.58 -17.82
CA PRO A 207 -12.88 6.40 -16.95
C PRO A 207 -13.21 7.91 -17.00
N ASP A 208 -14.18 8.32 -17.81
CA ASP A 208 -14.46 9.73 -18.09
C ASP A 208 -15.39 10.39 -17.05
N GLY A 209 -15.27 11.71 -16.91
CA GLY A 209 -16.16 12.53 -16.08
C GLY A 209 -15.85 12.49 -14.57
N PHE A 210 -14.79 11.81 -14.17
CA PHE A 210 -14.37 11.73 -12.78
C PHE A 210 -13.40 12.84 -12.39
N ALA A 211 -13.63 13.42 -11.21
CA ALA A 211 -12.71 14.34 -10.57
C ALA A 211 -11.34 13.68 -10.32
N PRO A 212 -10.24 14.46 -10.40
CA PRO A 212 -8.89 13.95 -10.15
C PRO A 212 -8.73 13.42 -8.73
N ALA A 213 -7.77 12.51 -8.55
CA ALA A 213 -7.36 12.08 -7.23
C ALA A 213 -6.83 13.29 -6.43
N ARG A 214 -7.16 13.37 -5.13
CA ARG A 214 -6.45 14.28 -4.23
C ARG A 214 -5.00 13.80 -4.10
N LEU A 215 -4.07 14.69 -4.42
CA LEU A 215 -2.62 14.42 -4.40
C LEU A 215 -2.06 14.64 -2.99
N ASP A 216 -2.60 13.95 -1.99
CA ASP A 216 -2.26 14.21 -0.57
C ASP A 216 -1.23 13.21 -0.01
N ASN A 217 -0.64 12.36 -0.87
CA ASN A 217 0.27 11.29 -0.45
C ASN A 217 1.69 11.49 -1.01
N GLU A 218 2.23 12.68 -0.83
CA GLU A 218 3.66 12.89 -1.08
C GLU A 218 4.49 12.11 -0.06
N SER A 219 5.33 11.21 -0.56
CA SER A 219 6.36 10.58 0.26
C SER A 219 7.32 11.63 0.84
N VAL A 220 7.80 11.41 2.06
CA VAL A 220 8.86 12.23 2.67
C VAL A 220 10.18 12.12 1.91
N GLY A 221 11.02 13.15 2.00
CA GLY A 221 12.38 13.14 1.45
C GLY A 221 13.32 12.20 2.21
N ALA A 222 14.50 11.93 1.66
CA ALA A 222 15.46 11.01 2.25
C ALA A 222 15.98 11.52 3.62
N ALA A 223 16.29 12.82 3.74
CA ALA A 223 16.73 13.42 5.00
C ALA A 223 15.64 13.33 6.06
N SER A 224 14.41 13.73 5.73
CA SER A 224 13.25 13.59 6.60
C SER A 224 13.00 12.13 7.05
N THR A 225 13.22 11.15 6.17
CA THR A 225 13.10 9.73 6.53
C THR A 225 14.14 9.33 7.58
N LEU A 226 15.39 9.79 7.46
CA LEU A 226 16.45 9.52 8.45
C LEU A 226 16.14 10.14 9.82
N VAL A 227 15.54 11.34 9.83
CA VAL A 227 15.05 11.98 11.06
C VAL A 227 14.00 11.11 11.74
N ILE A 228 12.98 10.66 11.01
CA ILE A 228 11.93 9.79 11.57
C ILE A 228 12.52 8.48 12.08
N ARG A 229 13.45 7.88 11.34
CA ARG A 229 14.14 6.63 11.74
C ARG A 229 14.87 6.80 13.06
N ARG A 230 15.68 7.86 13.21
CA ARG A 230 16.41 8.15 14.46
C ARG A 230 15.47 8.51 15.61
N LEU A 231 14.37 9.22 15.31
CA LEU A 231 13.35 9.52 16.30
C LEU A 231 12.67 8.24 16.82
N ASN A 232 12.38 7.26 15.96
CA ASN A 232 11.84 5.98 16.41
C ASN A 232 12.79 5.27 17.38
N GLU A 233 14.10 5.24 17.09
CA GLU A 233 15.09 4.65 18.00
C GLU A 233 15.07 5.33 19.38
N LEU A 234 15.10 6.67 19.41
CA LEU A 234 15.07 7.44 20.66
C LEU A 234 13.78 7.24 21.46
N LEU A 235 12.64 7.10 20.78
CA LEU A 235 11.35 6.87 21.44
C LEU A 235 11.21 5.44 21.96
N ASP A 236 11.74 4.45 21.23
CA ASP A 236 11.83 3.07 21.69
C ASP A 236 12.74 2.99 22.94
N GLU A 237 13.88 3.68 22.94
CA GLU A 237 14.79 3.82 24.10
C GLU A 237 14.09 4.48 25.30
N ALA A 238 13.17 5.42 25.04
CA ALA A 238 12.37 6.09 26.07
C ALA A 238 11.15 5.28 26.55
N GLY A 239 10.96 4.05 26.06
CA GLY A 239 9.83 3.19 26.44
C GLY A 239 8.50 3.61 25.83
N LEU A 240 8.52 4.37 24.73
CA LEU A 240 7.35 4.79 23.95
C LEU A 240 7.42 4.10 22.57
N PRO A 241 7.22 2.78 22.46
CA PRO A 241 7.30 2.11 21.17
C PRO A 241 6.10 2.45 20.27
N PHE A 242 6.27 2.30 18.96
CA PHE A 242 5.12 2.35 18.03
C PHE A 242 4.10 1.24 18.39
N PRO A 243 2.77 1.49 18.39
CA PRO A 243 2.05 2.62 17.79
C PRO A 243 1.76 3.82 18.71
N GLU A 244 2.43 3.95 19.85
CA GLU A 244 2.20 5.08 20.75
C GLU A 244 2.50 6.42 20.06
N GLY A 245 1.57 7.37 20.21
CA GLY A 245 1.67 8.67 19.55
C GLY A 245 1.57 8.65 18.02
N THR A 246 0.93 7.61 17.42
CA THR A 246 0.78 7.51 15.94
C THR A 246 0.23 8.78 15.30
N ASP A 247 -0.74 9.45 15.92
CA ASP A 247 -1.33 10.67 15.38
C ASP A 247 -0.30 11.81 15.30
N LEU A 248 0.57 11.94 16.30
CA LEU A 248 1.66 12.92 16.29
C LEU A 248 2.78 12.50 15.34
N ARG A 249 3.25 11.25 15.41
CA ARG A 249 4.38 10.74 14.62
C ARG A 249 4.06 10.69 13.12
N LYS A 250 2.95 10.03 12.78
CA LYS A 250 2.57 9.79 11.39
C LYS A 250 1.64 10.87 10.86
N GLY A 251 0.67 11.30 11.66
CA GLY A 251 -0.31 12.31 11.25
C GLY A 251 0.30 13.70 11.11
N VAL A 252 0.98 14.20 12.14
CA VAL A 252 1.56 15.55 12.16
C VAL A 252 2.98 15.56 11.57
N LEU A 253 3.94 14.89 12.22
CA LEU A 253 5.35 15.00 11.87
C LEU A 253 5.63 14.50 10.44
N ALA A 254 5.26 13.25 10.11
CA ALA A 254 5.56 12.69 8.80
C ALA A 254 4.71 13.32 7.68
N LYS A 255 3.37 13.34 7.84
CA LYS A 255 2.44 13.67 6.74
C LYS A 255 2.18 15.16 6.55
N GLN A 256 2.39 16.01 7.54
CA GLN A 256 2.17 17.45 7.42
C GLN A 256 3.49 18.21 7.39
N VAL A 257 4.31 18.04 8.43
CA VAL A 257 5.51 18.85 8.62
C VAL A 257 6.63 18.44 7.65
N LEU A 258 7.05 17.17 7.70
CA LEU A 258 8.19 16.70 6.90
C LEU A 258 7.83 16.44 5.44
N ALA A 259 6.59 16.07 5.14
CA ALA A 259 6.12 15.94 3.76
C ALA A 259 6.25 17.27 2.98
N ALA A 260 6.00 18.41 3.64
CA ALA A 260 6.13 19.74 3.03
C ALA A 260 7.57 20.09 2.59
N ARG A 261 8.58 19.36 3.09
CA ARG A 261 9.99 19.56 2.74
C ARG A 261 10.43 18.77 1.51
N LYS A 262 9.59 17.90 0.97
CA LYS A 262 9.97 17.00 -0.12
C LYS A 262 10.62 17.71 -1.31
N SER A 263 10.11 18.88 -1.68
CA SER A 263 10.60 19.65 -2.83
C SER A 263 12.03 20.17 -2.69
N VAL A 264 12.55 20.25 -1.46
CA VAL A 264 13.92 20.72 -1.16
C VAL A 264 14.84 19.60 -0.69
N GLU A 265 14.37 18.36 -0.69
CA GLU A 265 15.13 17.20 -0.25
C GLU A 265 15.35 16.21 -1.40
N PRO A 266 16.51 15.53 -1.44
CA PRO A 266 16.70 14.43 -2.37
C PRO A 266 15.75 13.27 -2.03
N SER A 267 15.29 12.56 -3.06
CA SER A 267 14.52 11.32 -2.90
C SER A 267 15.44 10.13 -2.62
N THR A 268 14.91 9.10 -1.96
CA THR A 268 15.60 7.81 -1.82
C THR A 268 15.73 7.13 -3.18
N GLY A 269 16.96 6.86 -3.61
CA GLY A 269 17.28 6.14 -4.84
C GLY A 269 17.59 4.67 -4.58
N LEU A 270 17.42 3.85 -5.61
CA LEU A 270 17.72 2.42 -5.58
C LEU A 270 18.00 1.92 -7.01
N PRO A 271 19.27 1.64 -7.37
CA PRO A 271 19.58 0.95 -8.63
C PRO A 271 19.05 -0.49 -8.58
N VAL A 272 18.65 -1.03 -9.74
CA VAL A 272 18.17 -2.40 -9.84
C VAL A 272 19.34 -3.38 -9.69
N ALA A 273 19.35 -4.11 -8.58
CA ALA A 273 20.29 -5.20 -8.36
C ALA A 273 19.95 -6.45 -9.21
N PRO A 274 20.93 -7.30 -9.57
CA PRO A 274 20.69 -8.50 -10.37
C PRO A 274 19.63 -9.44 -9.77
N TRP A 275 19.64 -9.64 -8.45
CA TRP A 275 18.66 -10.48 -7.78
C TRP A 275 17.23 -9.92 -7.89
N VAL A 276 17.06 -8.60 -8.00
CA VAL A 276 15.73 -7.99 -8.16
C VAL A 276 15.15 -8.33 -9.52
N ARG A 277 15.97 -8.31 -10.58
CA ARG A 277 15.55 -8.75 -11.94
C ARG A 277 15.18 -10.22 -11.95
N ASP A 278 16.10 -11.06 -11.47
CA ASP A 278 15.89 -12.51 -11.38
C ASP A 278 14.62 -12.87 -10.60
N HIS A 279 14.35 -12.19 -9.48
CA HIS A 279 13.11 -12.43 -8.73
C HIS A 279 11.87 -11.95 -9.48
N ALA A 280 11.94 -10.80 -10.13
CA ALA A 280 10.81 -10.26 -10.88
C ALA A 280 10.44 -11.17 -12.06
N ASP A 281 11.42 -11.74 -12.76
CA ASP A 281 11.20 -12.69 -13.84
C ASP A 281 10.51 -13.96 -13.31
N HIS A 282 11.03 -14.55 -12.23
CA HIS A 282 10.38 -15.69 -11.57
C HIS A 282 8.97 -15.38 -11.07
N MET A 283 8.76 -14.19 -10.51
CA MET A 283 7.45 -13.72 -10.05
C MET A 283 6.46 -13.60 -11.21
N VAL A 284 6.86 -13.05 -12.36
CA VAL A 284 6.02 -12.95 -13.56
C VAL A 284 5.65 -14.33 -14.08
N THR A 285 6.61 -15.24 -14.23
CA THR A 285 6.34 -16.62 -14.64
C THR A 285 5.35 -17.30 -13.69
N ALA A 286 5.59 -17.21 -12.38
CA ALA A 286 4.70 -17.82 -11.39
C ALA A 286 3.28 -17.21 -11.38
N LEU A 287 3.13 -15.92 -11.69
CA LEU A 287 1.81 -15.29 -11.85
C LEU A 287 1.11 -15.74 -13.13
N GLN A 288 1.84 -15.93 -14.23
CA GLN A 288 1.31 -16.50 -15.47
C GLN A 288 0.86 -17.95 -15.27
N ASP A 289 1.63 -18.75 -14.54
CA ASP A 289 1.28 -20.15 -14.22
C ASP A 289 0.05 -20.25 -13.30
N LEU A 290 -0.25 -19.20 -12.52
CA LEU A 290 -1.47 -19.07 -11.72
C LEU A 290 -2.68 -18.63 -12.55
N ASP A 291 -2.52 -18.41 -13.86
CA ASP A 291 -3.55 -17.96 -14.80
C ASP A 291 -4.29 -16.69 -14.34
N VAL A 292 -3.56 -15.77 -13.69
CA VAL A 292 -4.16 -14.50 -13.24
C VAL A 292 -4.63 -13.68 -14.43
N ALA A 293 -5.83 -13.09 -14.33
CA ALA A 293 -6.32 -12.18 -15.35
C ALA A 293 -5.51 -10.86 -15.29
N LEU A 294 -4.92 -10.43 -16.41
CA LEU A 294 -4.08 -9.24 -16.45
C LEU A 294 -4.82 -8.02 -17.02
N VAL A 295 -4.74 -6.90 -16.31
CA VAL A 295 -5.08 -5.57 -16.82
C VAL A 295 -3.82 -4.69 -16.83
N GLY A 296 -3.36 -4.37 -18.04
CA GLY A 296 -2.09 -3.70 -18.31
C GLY A 296 -1.11 -4.65 -19.00
N ALA A 297 0.18 -4.61 -18.64
CA ALA A 297 1.18 -5.41 -19.34
C ALA A 297 2.22 -6.03 -18.40
N TRP A 298 2.69 -7.24 -18.71
CA TRP A 298 3.70 -7.95 -17.90
C TRP A 298 5.02 -7.17 -17.81
N ASN A 299 5.37 -6.42 -18.85
CA ASN A 299 6.56 -5.56 -18.86
C ASN A 299 6.45 -4.37 -17.89
N ASP A 300 5.25 -4.01 -17.41
CA ASP A 300 5.09 -3.00 -16.35
C ASP A 300 5.68 -3.47 -15.00
N LEU A 301 5.90 -4.78 -14.85
CA LEU A 301 6.53 -5.39 -13.66
C LEU A 301 8.06 -5.55 -13.81
N THR A 302 8.63 -5.17 -14.96
CA THR A 302 10.08 -5.17 -15.15
C THR A 302 10.71 -4.13 -14.20
N PRO A 303 11.67 -4.53 -13.34
CA PRO A 303 12.30 -3.61 -12.41
C PRO A 303 13.03 -2.46 -13.12
N VAL A 304 12.74 -1.24 -12.66
CA VAL A 304 13.39 0.00 -13.12
C VAL A 304 14.15 0.67 -11.98
N ASP A 305 15.19 1.44 -12.32
CA ASP A 305 15.94 2.20 -11.33
C ASP A 305 15.01 3.23 -10.66
N VAL A 306 15.15 3.36 -9.34
CA VAL A 306 14.52 4.43 -8.59
C VAL A 306 15.51 5.61 -8.55
N PRO A 307 15.22 6.74 -9.21
CA PRO A 307 16.10 7.88 -9.19
C PRO A 307 16.13 8.50 -7.79
N GLY A 308 17.32 8.91 -7.35
CA GLY A 308 17.54 9.49 -6.04
C GLY A 308 18.94 9.17 -5.54
N VAL A 309 19.12 9.27 -4.23
CA VAL A 309 20.41 9.02 -3.57
C VAL A 309 20.28 7.90 -2.54
N ASP A 310 21.40 7.26 -2.22
CA ASP A 310 21.48 6.38 -1.06
C ASP A 310 21.27 7.23 0.21
N PRO A 311 20.28 6.91 1.07
CA PRO A 311 20.09 7.60 2.33
C PRO A 311 21.36 7.66 3.19
N ALA A 312 22.25 6.67 3.12
CA ALA A 312 23.50 6.65 3.88
C ALA A 312 24.49 7.75 3.46
N THR A 313 24.34 8.33 2.26
CA THR A 313 25.22 9.38 1.73
C THR A 313 24.65 10.78 1.89
N ILE A 314 23.51 10.94 2.57
CA ILE A 314 22.89 12.25 2.82
C ILE A 314 23.79 13.08 3.75
N ASP A 315 24.00 14.34 3.39
CA ASP A 315 24.76 15.29 4.22
C ASP A 315 24.08 15.49 5.59
N ALA A 316 24.86 15.43 6.66
CA ALA A 316 24.38 15.61 8.02
C ALA A 316 23.67 16.96 8.25
N SER A 317 24.05 18.02 7.52
CA SER A 317 23.38 19.32 7.59
C SER A 317 21.93 19.26 7.09
N LEU A 318 21.65 18.52 6.02
CA LEU A 318 20.28 18.34 5.52
C LEU A 318 19.41 17.56 6.51
N VAL A 319 19.99 16.57 7.20
CA VAL A 319 19.29 15.83 8.27
C VAL A 319 19.02 16.75 9.46
N ALA A 320 19.98 17.58 9.86
CA ALA A 320 19.80 18.55 10.93
C ALA A 320 18.72 19.59 10.60
N ASP A 321 18.71 20.13 9.37
CA ASP A 321 17.69 21.07 8.91
C ASP A 321 16.29 20.44 8.93
N ALA A 322 16.17 19.17 8.49
CA ALA A 322 14.92 18.43 8.56
C ALA A 322 14.47 18.19 10.01
N ALA A 323 15.40 17.89 10.92
CA ALA A 323 15.11 17.70 12.33
C ALA A 323 14.61 18.99 12.99
N ILE A 324 15.27 20.12 12.74
CA ILE A 324 14.87 21.44 13.25
C ILE A 324 13.49 21.82 12.71
N ALA A 325 13.24 21.63 11.41
CA ALA A 325 11.93 21.87 10.82
C ALA A 325 10.84 20.97 11.42
N GLY A 326 11.15 19.69 11.65
CA GLY A 326 10.28 18.74 12.35
C GLY A 326 9.90 19.22 13.76
N LEU A 327 10.90 19.63 14.55
CA LEU A 327 10.69 20.17 15.90
C LEU A 327 9.85 21.45 15.89
N ALA A 328 10.17 22.39 15.01
CA ALA A 328 9.42 23.64 14.86
C ALA A 328 7.96 23.38 14.48
N GLY A 329 7.70 22.44 13.57
CA GLY A 329 6.35 22.07 13.17
C GLY A 329 5.54 21.42 14.29
N LEU A 330 6.15 20.53 15.07
CA LEU A 330 5.50 19.93 16.25
C LEU A 330 5.19 20.97 17.34
N LEU A 331 6.14 21.86 17.65
CA LEU A 331 5.92 22.93 18.61
C LEU A 331 4.82 23.90 18.14
N ALA A 332 4.79 24.24 16.86
CA ALA A 332 3.76 25.10 16.30
C ALA A 332 2.36 24.48 16.42
N GLU A 333 2.24 23.16 16.20
CA GLU A 333 0.97 22.45 16.36
C GLU A 333 0.51 22.44 17.83
N GLN A 334 1.43 22.19 18.76
CA GLN A 334 1.12 22.21 20.19
C GLN A 334 0.67 23.61 20.65
N ILE A 335 1.38 24.67 20.25
CA ILE A 335 1.04 26.06 20.58
C ILE A 335 -0.37 26.44 20.08
N ARG A 336 -0.75 25.97 18.88
CA ARG A 336 -2.09 26.23 18.31
C ARG A 336 -3.19 25.42 18.98
N THR A 337 -2.86 24.27 19.55
CA THR A 337 -3.84 23.40 20.22
C THR A 337 -4.09 23.86 21.66
N ASP A 338 -3.07 24.44 22.31
CA ASP A 338 -3.14 24.94 23.69
C ASP A 338 -3.68 26.39 23.80
N GLY A 339 -3.85 27.11 22.69
CA GLY A 339 -4.34 28.48 22.62
C GLY A 339 -5.74 28.59 22.04
#